data_AF-W9AKV8-F1
#
_entry.id   AF-W9AKV8-F1
#
_cell.length_a   1.000
_cell.length_b   1.000
_cell.length_c   1.000
_cell.angle_alpha   90.00
_cell.angle_beta   90.00
_cell.angle_gamma   90.00
#
_symmetry.space_group_name_H-M   'P 1'
#
loop_
_entity.id
_entity.type
_entity.pdbx_description
1 polymer ?
#
loop_
_entity_poly.entity_id
_entity_poly.type
_entity_poly.pdbx_seq_one_letter_code
_entity_poly.pdbx_strand_id
1 'polypeptide(L)' 'MGLPQLPEPPSDPRKILGLGEVFTAADVRRAWRRYAARHHPDQGGDAATFTRGRLAYETLTRRTS' A
#
# COMPACT_ATOMS: atom_id res chain seq x y z
N MET A 1 -15.14 -15.21 20.53
CA MET A 1 -14.74 -14.89 19.14
C MET A 1 -13.90 -13.63 19.19
N GLY A 2 -12.59 -13.73 19.04
CA GLY A 2 -11.70 -12.59 19.11
C GLY A 2 -10.27 -13.07 18.95
N LEU A 3 -9.83 -13.21 17.71
CA LEU A 3 -8.44 -13.55 17.44
C LEU A 3 -7.56 -12.38 17.93
N PRO A 4 -6.58 -12.62 18.82
CA PRO A 4 -5.62 -11.59 19.17
C PRO A 4 -4.78 -11.31 17.93
N GLN A 5 -4.99 -10.14 17.35
CA GLN A 5 -4.13 -9.59 16.31
C GLN A 5 -2.71 -9.42 16.88
N LEU A 6 -1.84 -10.38 16.57
CA LEU A 6 -0.40 -10.22 16.78
C LEU A 6 0.06 -8.97 16.00
N PRO A 7 1.01 -8.18 16.51
CA PRO A 7 1.61 -7.11 15.73
C PRO A 7 2.42 -7.75 14.60
N GLU A 8 1.79 -7.90 13.44
CA GLU A 8 2.43 -8.36 12.22
C GLU A 8 3.57 -7.39 11.82
N PRO A 9 4.72 -7.93 11.38
CA PRO A 9 5.92 -7.14 11.12
C PRO A 9 5.62 -6.02 10.10
N PRO A 10 6.37 -4.91 10.12
CA PRO A 10 6.04 -3.70 9.39
C PRO A 10 6.25 -3.89 7.88
N SER A 11 5.32 -4.53 7.18
CA SER A 11 5.33 -4.65 5.71
C SER A 11 3.95 -4.98 5.13
N ASP A 12 2.87 -4.68 5.86
CA ASP A 12 1.54 -4.92 5.32
C ASP A 12 1.28 -4.01 4.11
N PRO A 13 1.10 -4.56 2.90
CA PRO A 13 1.01 -3.75 1.70
C PRO A 13 -0.22 -2.82 1.72
N ARG A 14 -1.30 -3.23 2.43
CA ARG A 14 -2.47 -2.37 2.67
C ARG A 14 -2.09 -1.15 3.51
N LYS A 15 -1.29 -1.32 4.57
CA LYS A 15 -0.84 -0.21 5.43
C LYS A 15 0.17 0.70 4.73
N ILE A 16 1.03 0.16 3.87
CA ILE A 16 1.95 0.97 3.05
C ILE A 16 1.18 1.95 2.17
N LEU A 17 0.07 1.52 1.58
CA LEU A 17 -0.80 2.39 0.79
C LEU A 17 -1.84 3.17 1.62
N GLY A 18 -1.93 2.92 2.93
CA GLY A 18 -2.92 3.55 3.81
C GLY A 18 -4.35 3.06 3.60
N LEU A 19 -4.52 1.81 3.18
CA LEU A 19 -5.81 1.14 3.01
C LEU A 19 -6.30 0.55 4.34
N GLY A 20 -7.63 0.53 4.52
CA GLY A 20 -8.28 -0.08 5.68
C GLY A 20 -8.30 -1.61 5.62
N GLU A 21 -9.01 -2.23 6.56
CA GLU A 21 -9.22 -3.69 6.61
C GLU A 21 -10.01 -4.21 5.40
N VAL A 22 -11.01 -3.42 4.98
CA VAL A 22 -11.86 -3.68 3.81
C VAL A 22 -11.49 -2.68 2.73
N PHE A 23 -10.99 -3.16 1.60
CA PHE A 23 -10.62 -2.35 0.45
C PHE A 23 -10.99 -3.07 -0.84
N THR A 24 -11.25 -2.30 -1.89
CA THR A 24 -11.52 -2.82 -3.23
C THR A 24 -10.33 -2.61 -4.17
N ALA A 25 -10.32 -3.30 -5.31
CA ALA A 25 -9.34 -3.05 -6.37
C ALA A 25 -9.36 -1.59 -6.88
N ALA A 26 -10.47 -0.87 -6.72
CA ALA A 26 -10.55 0.56 -7.01
C ALA A 26 -9.82 1.40 -5.94
N ASP A 27 -9.95 1.05 -4.66
CA ASP A 27 -9.26 1.72 -3.56
C ASP A 27 -7.75 1.55 -3.65
N VAL A 28 -7.28 0.34 -3.96
CA VAL A 28 -5.85 0.04 -4.17
C VAL A 28 -5.25 0.96 -5.24
N ARG A 29 -5.95 1.15 -6.36
CA ARG A 29 -5.55 2.06 -7.45
C ARG A 29 -5.59 3.54 -7.05
N ARG A 30 -6.57 3.97 -6.26
CA ARG A 30 -6.65 5.36 -5.77
C ARG A 30 -5.55 5.65 -4.75
N ALA A 31 -5.33 4.75 -3.80
CA ALA A 31 -4.32 4.86 -2.77
C ALA A 31 -2.91 4.89 -3.38
N TRP A 32 -2.63 3.99 -4.33
CA TRP A 32 -1.37 4.00 -5.07
C TRP A 32 -1.13 5.31 -5.80
N ARG A 33 -2.09 5.83 -6.57
CA ARG A 33 -1.93 7.14 -7.25
C ARG A 33 -1.59 8.26 -6.27
N ARG A 34 -2.25 8.29 -5.11
CA ARG A 34 -2.04 9.32 -4.09
C ARG A 34 -0.67 9.17 -3.41
N TYR A 35 -0.23 7.94 -3.17
CA TYR A 35 1.09 7.62 -2.63
C TYR A 35 2.20 7.98 -3.62
N ALA A 36 2.08 7.53 -4.87
CA ALA A 36 3.01 7.78 -5.96
C ALA A 36 3.19 9.28 -6.21
N ALA A 37 2.09 10.06 -6.26
CA ALA A 37 2.16 11.50 -6.44
C ALA A 37 2.90 12.21 -5.28
N ARG A 38 2.82 11.68 -4.06
CA ARG A 38 3.41 12.29 -2.86
C ARG A 38 4.88 11.92 -2.65
N HIS A 39 5.29 10.76 -3.15
CA HIS A 39 6.66 10.23 -3.03
C HIS A 39 7.40 10.18 -4.36
N HIS A 40 6.91 10.88 -5.38
CA HIS A 40 7.51 10.86 -6.71
C HIS A 40 8.93 11.45 -6.67
N PRO A 41 9.95 10.76 -7.20
CA PRO A 41 11.33 11.24 -7.15
C PRO A 41 11.52 12.59 -7.87
N ASP A 42 10.80 12.84 -8.96
CA ASP A 42 10.82 14.15 -9.65
C ASP A 42 10.29 15.31 -8.80
N GLN A 43 9.52 15.04 -7.74
CA GLN A 43 9.06 16.06 -6.79
C GLN A 43 9.96 16.15 -5.54
N GLY A 44 11.14 15.53 -5.57
CA GLY A 44 12.03 15.41 -4.41
C GLY A 44 11.69 14.24 -3.49
N GLY A 45 10.90 13.28 -3.97
CA GLY A 45 10.54 12.06 -3.24
C GLY A 45 11.65 11.00 -3.25
N ASP A 46 11.48 10.01 -2.37
CA ASP A 46 12.46 8.93 -2.19
C ASP A 46 12.11 7.70 -3.06
N ALA A 47 13.04 7.30 -3.93
CA ALA A 47 12.83 6.19 -4.86
C ALA A 47 12.62 4.84 -4.14
N ALA A 48 13.24 4.64 -2.97
CA ALA A 48 13.04 3.42 -2.18
C ALA A 48 11.62 3.36 -1.59
N THR A 49 11.10 4.50 -1.15
CA THR A 49 9.72 4.68 -0.69
C THR A 49 8.73 4.43 -1.82
N PHE A 50 8.97 5.02 -3.00
CA PHE A 50 8.15 4.75 -4.19
C PHE A 50 8.13 3.26 -4.56
N THR A 51 9.29 2.61 -4.53
CA THR A 51 9.44 1.17 -4.83
C THR A 51 8.67 0.32 -3.83
N ARG A 52 8.72 0.65 -2.53
CA ARG A 52 7.91 -0.02 -1.49
C ARG A 52 6.41 0.09 -1.75
N GLY A 53 5.91 1.29 -2.07
CA GLY A 53 4.51 1.48 -2.42
C GLY A 53 4.10 0.71 -3.67
N ARG A 54 4.98 0.63 -4.67
CA ARG A 54 4.73 -0.09 -5.92
C ARG A 54 4.61 -1.60 -5.68
N LEU A 55 5.55 -2.18 -4.93
CA LEU A 55 5.50 -3.60 -4.56
C LEU A 55 4.23 -3.93 -3.77
N ALA A 56 3.82 -3.03 -2.88
CA ALA A 56 2.57 -3.17 -2.15
C ALA A 56 1.34 -3.17 -3.07
N TYR A 57 1.28 -2.22 -4.01
CA TYR A 57 0.21 -2.13 -5.01
C TYR A 57 0.11 -3.38 -5.89
N GLU A 58 1.24 -3.89 -6.38
CA GLU A 58 1.28 -5.11 -7.20
C GLU A 58 0.80 -6.33 -6.41
N THR A 59 1.23 -6.46 -5.15
CA THR A 59 0.82 -7.55 -4.26
C THR A 59 -0.67 -7.53 -3.98
N LEU A 60 -1.25 -6.36 -3.70
CA LEU A 60 -2.67 -6.23 -3.42
C LEU A 60 -3.50 -6.44 -4.68
N THR A 61 -3.09 -5.87 -5.81
CA THR A 61 -3.79 -6.03 -7.09
C THR A 61 -3.91 -7.51 -7.46
N ARG A 62 -2.85 -8.31 -7.29
CA ARG A 62 -2.89 -9.77 -7.52
C ARG A 62 -3.82 -10.52 -6.56
N ARG A 63 -4.04 -10.02 -5.35
CA ARG A 63 -4.94 -10.63 -4.35
C ARG A 63 -6.40 -10.27 -4.55
N THR A 64 -6.68 -9.12 -5.15
CA THR A 64 -8.05 -8.61 -5.39
C THR A 64 -8.55 -8.80 -6.83
N SER A 65 -7.74 -9.38 -7.70
CA SER A 65 -8.08 -9.69 -9.10
C SER A 65 -8.38 -11.17 -9.28
#